data_AF-A0A2V8PYZ8-F1
#
_entry.id   AF-A0A2V8PYZ8-F1
#
_cell.length_a   1.000
_cell.length_b   1.000
_cell.length_c   1.000
_cell.angle_alpha   90.00
_cell.angle_beta   90.00
_cell.angle_gamma   90.00
#
_symmetry.space_group_name_H-M   'P 1'
#
loop_
_entity.id
_entity.type
_entity.pdbx_description
1 polymer ?
#
loop_
_entity_poly.entity_id
_entity_poly.type
_entity_poly.pdbx_seq_one_letter_code
_entity_poly.pdbx_strand_id
1 'polypeptide(L)'
;MVVNAAKITQTSKSNLALAFISLGRERRHDITSFYAFCRVIDDIADDVDLAVDEKHRRLSEWRECLRAARPSEPSFAADVREL
;
A
#
# COMPACT_ATOMS: atom_id res chain seq x y z
N MET A 1 4.95 -1.72 12.14
CA MET A 1 5.43 -2.69 11.12
C MET A 1 6.10 -1.90 10.02
N VAL A 2 7.39 -2.11 9.76
CA VAL A 2 8.10 -1.42 8.68
C VAL A 2 7.78 -2.13 7.37
N VAL A 3 6.71 -1.68 6.69
CA VAL A 3 6.28 -2.19 5.38
C VAL A 3 6.69 -1.19 4.31
N ASN A 4 7.58 -1.60 3.41
CA ASN A 4 8.12 -0.79 2.32
C ASN A 4 7.37 -1.09 1.00
N ALA A 5 6.97 -0.05 0.26
CA ALA A 5 6.21 -0.17 -0.99
C ALA A 5 6.92 -1.01 -2.06
N ALA A 6 8.23 -0.84 -2.23
CA ALA A 6 9.01 -1.63 -3.18
C ALA A 6 9.02 -3.12 -2.78
N LYS A 7 9.08 -3.41 -1.47
CA LYS A 7 9.05 -4.78 -0.95
C LYS A 7 7.67 -5.43 -1.15
N ILE A 8 6.58 -4.69 -0.91
CA ILE A 8 5.21 -5.16 -1.19
C ILE A 8 5.04 -5.44 -2.69
N THR A 9 5.43 -4.49 -3.53
CA THR A 9 5.34 -4.60 -5.00
C THR A 9 6.17 -5.77 -5.54
N GLN A 10 7.36 -6.01 -5.01
CA GLN A 10 8.20 -7.14 -5.41
C GLN A 10 7.64 -8.48 -4.92
N THR A 11 7.08 -8.54 -3.70
CA THR A 11 6.51 -9.77 -3.13
C THR A 11 5.19 -10.17 -3.79
N SER A 12 4.49 -9.19 -4.38
CA SER A 12 3.23 -9.35 -5.11
C SER A 12 3.26 -10.34 -6.28
N LYS A 13 4.44 -10.66 -6.84
CA LYS A 13 4.65 -11.57 -7.99
C LYS A 13 3.78 -11.27 -9.23
N SER A 14 3.26 -10.05 -9.37
CA SER A 14 2.38 -9.66 -10.47
C SER A 14 3.17 -9.18 -11.69
N ASN A 15 2.77 -9.64 -12.89
CA ASN A 15 3.29 -9.11 -14.17
C ASN A 15 3.02 -7.60 -14.32
N LEU A 16 2.06 -7.05 -13.57
CA LEU A 16 1.76 -5.61 -13.57
C LEU A 16 2.93 -4.78 -13.01
N ALA A 17 3.66 -5.28 -12.00
CA ALA A 17 4.83 -4.59 -11.46
C ALA A 17 5.95 -4.45 -12.50
N LEU A 18 6.05 -5.41 -13.42
CA LEU A 18 7.01 -5.37 -14.52
C LEU A 18 6.66 -4.28 -15.55
N ALA A 19 5.37 -4.03 -15.78
CA ALA A 19 4.90 -2.97 -16.66
C ALA A 19 5.27 -1.56 -16.14
N PHE A 20 5.59 -1.40 -14.85
CA PHE A 20 6.03 -0.11 -14.33
C PHE A 20 7.45 0.27 -14.78
N ILE A 21 8.25 -0.70 -15.24
CA ILE A 21 9.58 -0.45 -15.80
C ILE A 21 9.49 0.37 -17.09
N SER A 22 8.41 0.28 -17.86
CA SER A 22 8.24 1.09 -19.08
C SER A 22 7.84 2.55 -18.79
N LEU A 23 7.60 2.92 -17.53
CA LEU A 23 7.28 4.29 -17.14
C LEU A 23 8.55 5.11 -16.82
N GLY A 24 8.47 6.42 -17.09
CA GLY A 24 9.48 7.39 -16.66
C GLY A 24 9.65 7.40 -15.13
N ARG A 25 10.82 7.85 -14.66
CA ARG A 25 11.25 7.68 -13.26
C ARG A 25 10.25 8.20 -12.22
N GLU A 26 9.67 9.38 -12.47
CA GLU A 26 8.69 10.02 -11.59
C GLU A 26 7.41 9.18 -11.49
N ARG A 27 6.75 8.92 -12.63
CA ARG A 27 5.55 8.06 -12.69
C ARG A 27 5.76 6.64 -12.15
N ARG A 28 6.99 6.11 -12.24
CA ARG A 28 7.33 4.80 -11.68
C ARG A 28 7.27 4.80 -10.16
N HIS A 29 7.69 5.89 -9.50
CA HIS A 29 7.59 5.98 -8.05
C HIS A 29 6.12 6.03 -7.62
N ASP A 30 5.35 6.92 -8.24
CA ASP A 30 3.93 7.13 -7.94
C ASP A 30 3.11 5.84 -8.08
N ILE A 31 3.26 5.14 -9.22
CA ILE A 31 2.54 3.90 -9.45
C ILE A 31 2.97 2.78 -8.51
N THR A 32 4.24 2.77 -8.08
CA THR A 32 4.74 1.76 -7.13
C THR A 32 4.11 1.98 -5.76
N SER A 33 4.03 3.23 -5.30
CA SER A 33 3.38 3.59 -4.04
C SER A 33 1.88 3.31 -4.09
N PHE A 34 1.21 3.69 -5.18
CA PHE A 34 -0.21 3.40 -5.41
C PHE A 34 -0.50 1.89 -5.44
N TYR A 35 0.30 1.13 -6.19
CA TYR A 35 0.12 -0.32 -6.29
C TYR A 35 0.38 -1.04 -4.96
N ALA A 36 1.40 -0.61 -4.21
CA ALA A 36 1.66 -1.14 -2.88
C ALA A 36 0.49 -0.87 -1.91
N PHE A 37 -0.14 0.30 -2.01
CA PHE A 37 -1.33 0.63 -1.23
C PHE A 37 -2.48 -0.32 -1.56
N CYS A 38 -2.82 -0.48 -2.84
CA CYS A 38 -3.86 -1.41 -3.27
C CYS A 38 -3.61 -2.81 -2.72
N ARG A 39 -2.38 -3.31 -2.84
CA ARG A 39 -2.03 -4.64 -2.31
C ARG A 39 -2.23 -4.78 -0.81
N VAL A 40 -1.87 -3.77 -0.02
CA VAL A 40 -2.11 -3.85 1.44
C VAL A 40 -3.61 -3.84 1.76
N ILE A 41 -4.42 -3.05 1.04
CA ILE A 41 -5.87 -3.03 1.24
C ILE A 41 -6.51 -4.36 0.84
N ASP A 42 -6.13 -4.90 -0.32
CA ASP A 42 -6.60 -6.20 -0.80
C ASP A 42 -6.19 -7.32 0.17
N ASP A 43 -4.93 -7.34 0.62
CA ASP A 43 -4.45 -8.32 1.60
C ASP A 43 -5.28 -8.26 2.89
N ILE A 44 -5.67 -7.07 3.38
CA ILE A 44 -6.56 -6.94 4.55
C ILE A 44 -7.99 -7.46 4.26
N ALA A 45 -8.52 -7.15 3.08
CA ALA A 45 -9.88 -7.50 2.70
C ALA A 45 -10.03 -9.01 2.46
N ASP A 46 -9.05 -9.62 1.80
CA ASP A 46 -9.08 -11.02 1.34
C ASP A 46 -8.57 -12.02 2.39
N ASP A 47 -7.91 -11.57 3.45
CA ASP A 47 -7.42 -12.45 4.52
C ASP A 47 -8.59 -13.16 5.22
N VAL A 48 -8.66 -14.49 5.06
CA VAL A 48 -9.74 -15.33 5.59
C VAL A 48 -9.61 -15.60 7.09
N ASP A 49 -8.42 -15.39 7.66
CA ASP A 49 -8.12 -15.64 9.06
C ASP A 49 -8.40 -14.41 9.94
N LEU A 50 -8.56 -13.22 9.34
CA LEU A 50 -8.93 -12.00 10.05
C LEU A 50 -10.43 -11.93 10.35
N ALA A 51 -10.76 -11.71 11.63
CA ALA A 51 -12.10 -11.33 12.04
C ALA A 51 -12.55 -10.03 11.37
N VAL A 52 -13.84 -9.91 11.08
CA VAL A 52 -14.44 -8.74 10.39
C VAL A 52 -14.12 -7.43 11.12
N ASP A 53 -14.21 -7.42 12.45
CA ASP A 53 -13.91 -6.22 13.25
C ASP A 53 -12.44 -5.79 13.11
N GLU A 54 -11.53 -6.75 13.01
CA GLU A 54 -10.10 -6.49 12.81
C GLU A 54 -9.83 -5.93 11.41
N LYS A 55 -10.53 -6.44 10.38
CA LYS A 55 -10.48 -5.85 9.02
C LYS A 55 -10.94 -4.39 9.05
N HIS A 56 -12.09 -4.11 9.66
CA HIS A 56 -12.62 -2.76 9.78
C HIS A 56 -11.67 -1.82 10.53
N ARG A 57 -11.06 -2.30 11.62
CA ARG A 57 -10.07 -1.53 12.39
C ARG A 57 -8.86 -1.15 11.51
N ARG A 58 -8.24 -2.13 10.83
CA ARG A 58 -7.07 -1.88 9.96
C ARG A 58 -7.39 -0.99 8.77
N LEU A 59 -8.54 -1.15 8.14
CA LEU A 59 -8.97 -0.29 7.03
C LEU A 59 -9.25 1.15 7.52
N SER A 60 -9.79 1.30 8.73
CA SER A 60 -10.02 2.62 9.34
C SER A 60 -8.69 3.31 9.66
N GLU A 61 -7.70 2.57 10.17
CA GLU A 61 -6.35 3.09 10.39
C GLU A 61 -5.72 3.63 9.11
N TRP A 62 -5.88 2.91 8.00
CA TRP A 62 -5.45 3.35 6.67
C TRP A 62 -6.16 4.63 6.21
N ARG A 63 -7.50 4.70 6.36
CA ARG A 63 -8.26 5.91 6.01
C ARG A 63 -7.79 7.14 6.77
N GLU A 64 -7.41 6.98 8.03
CA GLU A 64 -6.89 8.06 8.86
C GLU A 64 -5.47 8.47 8.42
N CYS A 65 -4.59 7.52 8.06
CA CYS A 65 -3.24 7.84 7.54
C CYS A 65 -3.28 8.59 6.19
N LEU A 66 -4.29 8.32 5.36
CA LEU A 66 -4.53 9.05 4.11
C LEU A 66 -4.99 10.50 4.34
N ARG A 67 -5.59 10.81 5.50
CA ARG A 67 -6.08 12.15 5.82
C ARG A 67 -5.01 13.03 6.48
N ALA A 68 -4.16 12.44 7.30
CA ALA A 68 -3.12 13.15 8.03
C ALA A 68 -1.96 12.22 8.40
N ALA A 69 -0.77 12.81 8.54
CA ALA A 69 0.40 12.08 9.00
C ALA A 69 0.22 11.58 10.44
N ARG A 70 0.58 10.32 10.70
CA ARG A 70 0.49 9.71 12.03
C ARG A 70 1.80 9.06 12.47
N PRO A 71 2.10 9.04 13.78
CA PRO A 71 3.39 8.55 14.30
C PRO A 71 3.71 7.08 13.97
N SER A 72 2.68 6.25 13.76
CA SER A 72 2.81 4.81 13.51
C SER A 72 2.34 4.41 12.11
N GLU A 73 2.34 5.34 11.17
CA GLU A 73 1.87 5.06 9.81
C GLU A 73 2.84 4.16 9.03
N PRO A 74 2.33 3.39 8.05
CA PRO A 74 3.16 2.65 7.10
C PRO A 74 4.16 3.59 6.41
N SER A 75 5.40 3.14 6.17
CA SER A 75 6.47 4.04 5.71
C SER A 75 6.23 4.67 4.33
N PHE A 76 5.30 4.12 3.54
CA PHE A 76 4.91 4.63 2.23
C PHE A 76 3.54 5.35 2.25
N ALA A 77 2.91 5.50 3.43
CA ALA A 77 1.64 6.20 3.55
C ALA A 77 1.76 7.68 3.20
N ALA A 78 2.92 8.30 3.48
CA ALA A 78 3.24 9.65 3.03
C ALA A 78 3.25 9.75 1.50
N ASP A 79 3.98 8.85 0.83
CA ASP A 79 4.04 8.81 -0.64
C ASP A 79 2.64 8.68 -1.26
N VAL A 80 1.77 7.84 -0.68
CA VAL A 80 0.38 7.64 -1.15
C VAL A 80 -0.48 8.88 -0.92
N ARG A 81 -0.22 9.66 0.13
CA ARG A 81 -0.94 10.91 0.43
C ARG A 81 -0.55 12.04 -0.52
N GLU A 82 0.65 11.99 -1.09
CA GLU A 82 1.22 13.01 -1.97
C GLU A 82 0.98 12.74 -3.47
N LEU A 83 0.34 11.61 -3.82
CA LEU A 83 -0.14 11.29 -5.18
C LEU A 83 -1.23 12.26 -5.66
#